data_AF-A0A819WV67-F1
#
_entry.id   AF-A0A819WV67-F1
#
_cell.length_a   1.000
_cell.length_b   1.000
_cell.length_c   1.000
_cell.angle_alpha   90.00
_cell.angle_beta   90.00
_cell.angle_gamma   90.00
#
_symmetry.space_group_name_H-M   'P 1'
#
loop_
_entity.id
_entity.type
_entity.pdbx_description
1 polymer ?
#
loop_
_entity_poly.entity_id
_entity_poly.type
_entity_poly.pdbx_seq_one_letter_code
_entity_poly.pdbx_strand_id
1 'polypeptide(L)'
;VFLTPYFGHFIPYNDILLVGRGSYSTAFNTGRLRRIAHHMNWLYANITNIGSTWYGPPRVAQRIANFSLEAMLYLSMNEFTRAEQQRKLGVL
;
A
#
# COMPACT_ATOMS: atom_id res chain seq x y z
N VAL A 1 -0.38 21.55 -0.61
CA VAL A 1 -0.20 22.53 -1.70
C VAL A 1 1.28 22.54 -2.07
N PHE A 2 1.61 22.21 -3.31
CA PHE A 2 2.98 22.07 -3.85
C PHE A 2 3.37 23.24 -4.77
N LEU A 3 2.63 24.35 -4.73
CA LEU A 3 2.76 25.45 -5.67
C LEU A 3 3.97 26.35 -5.32
N THR A 4 5.17 25.81 -5.51
CA THR A 4 6.44 26.53 -5.37
C THR A 4 7.47 25.94 -6.33
N PRO A 5 8.31 26.77 -6.98
CA PRO A 5 9.39 26.28 -7.83
C PRO A 5 10.42 25.43 -7.05
N TYR A 6 10.42 25.51 -5.72
CA TYR A 6 11.33 24.76 -4.86
C TYR A 6 10.83 23.37 -4.45
N PHE A 7 9.63 22.95 -4.88
CA PHE A 7 9.05 21.67 -4.44
C PHE A 7 9.92 20.46 -4.80
N GLY A 8 10.66 20.52 -5.92
CA GLY A 8 11.63 19.49 -6.31
C GLY A 8 12.99 19.58 -5.62
N HIS A 9 13.31 20.69 -4.97
CA HIS A 9 14.56 20.90 -4.23
C HIS A 9 14.43 20.62 -2.74
N PHE A 10 13.22 20.74 -2.20
CA PHE A 10 12.94 20.39 -0.82
C PHE A 10 12.66 18.89 -0.70
N ILE A 11 13.74 18.12 -0.57
CA ILE A 11 13.69 16.75 -0.05
C ILE A 11 13.98 16.86 1.43
N PRO A 12 12.98 16.81 2.33
CA PRO A 12 13.19 17.12 3.74
C PRO A 12 14.18 16.17 4.41
N TYR A 13 14.39 14.97 3.86
CA TYR A 13 15.32 13.98 4.40
C TYR A 13 15.93 13.13 3.27
N ASN A 14 17.27 13.11 3.18
CA ASN A 14 17.98 12.19 2.29
C ASN A 14 17.83 10.76 2.79
N ASP A 15 17.72 9.79 1.88
CA ASP A 15 17.67 8.35 2.15
C ASP A 15 16.48 7.83 2.99
N ILE A 16 15.45 8.66 3.22
CA ILE A 16 14.23 8.27 3.94
C ILE A 16 13.06 8.14 2.95
N LEU A 17 12.23 7.11 3.16
CA LEU A 17 10.92 7.02 2.52
C LEU A 17 9.90 7.87 3.28
N LEU A 18 9.34 8.86 2.60
CA LEU A 18 8.23 9.67 3.06
C LEU A 18 6.93 9.08 2.53
N VAL A 19 5.97 8.93 3.43
CA VAL A 19 4.62 8.50 3.08
C VAL A 19 3.62 9.52 3.60
N GLY A 20 2.60 9.82 2.79
CA GLY A 20 1.45 10.56 3.26
C GLY A 20 0.70 9.76 4.33
N ARG A 21 0.00 10.46 5.23
CA ARG A 21 -0.87 9.79 6.20
C ARG A 21 -2.17 9.36 5.52
N GLY A 22 -2.51 8.08 5.64
CA GLY A 22 -3.78 7.50 5.21
C GLY A 22 -4.80 7.43 6.34
N SER A 23 -6.08 7.29 5.99
CA SER A 23 -7.20 7.13 6.94
C SER A 23 -8.27 6.15 6.44
N TYR A 24 -7.85 5.09 5.76
CA TYR A 24 -8.75 4.12 5.10
C TYR A 24 -8.80 2.76 5.81
N SER A 25 -8.10 2.62 6.95
CA SER A 25 -8.04 1.36 7.69
C SER A 25 -9.19 1.24 8.70
N THR A 26 -9.78 0.05 8.77
CA THR A 26 -10.84 -0.33 9.70
C THR A 26 -10.51 -1.69 10.30
N ALA A 27 -11.16 -2.10 11.39
CA ALA A 27 -10.94 -3.43 11.98
C ALA A 27 -11.16 -4.58 10.98
N PHE A 28 -12.08 -4.38 10.03
CA PHE A 28 -12.37 -5.35 8.96
C PHE A 28 -11.14 -5.59 8.06
N ASN A 29 -10.54 -4.52 7.52
CA ASN A 29 -9.44 -4.68 6.57
C ASN A 29 -8.11 -5.00 7.25
N THR A 30 -7.82 -4.46 8.44
CA THR A 30 -6.57 -4.74 9.16
C THR A 30 -6.46 -6.21 9.58
N GLY A 31 -7.56 -6.80 10.03
CA GLY A 31 -7.63 -8.22 10.35
C GLY A 31 -7.35 -9.12 9.15
N ARG A 32 -7.96 -8.83 8.00
CA ARG A 32 -7.71 -9.56 6.73
C ARG A 32 -6.26 -9.39 6.26
N LEU A 33 -5.76 -8.15 6.24
CA LEU A 33 -4.39 -7.85 5.80
C LEU A 33 -3.34 -8.58 6.65
N ARG A 34 -3.54 -8.68 7.97
CA ARG A 34 -2.66 -9.46 8.85
C ARG A 34 -2.66 -10.94 8.48
N ARG A 35 -3.83 -11.55 8.24
CA ARG A 35 -3.93 -12.96 7.80
C ARG A 35 -3.23 -13.17 6.46
N ILE A 36 -3.48 -12.29 5.49
CA ILE A 36 -2.91 -12.36 4.14
C ILE A 36 -1.38 -12.27 4.19
N ALA A 37 -0.83 -11.30 4.96
CA ALA A 37 0.61 -11.20 5.16
C ALA A 37 1.19 -12.51 5.71
N HIS A 38 0.53 -13.14 6.67
CA HIS A 38 0.95 -14.43 7.21
C HIS A 38 0.94 -15.56 6.17
N HIS A 39 -0.08 -15.62 5.29
CA HIS A 39 -0.14 -16.58 4.19
C HIS A 39 0.95 -16.37 3.15
N MET A 40 1.34 -15.11 2.91
CA MET A 40 2.42 -14.74 2.00
C MET A 40 3.82 -14.84 2.65
N ASN A 41 3.90 -15.34 3.90
CA ASN A 41 5.13 -15.39 4.69
C ASN A 41 5.81 -14.02 4.88
N TRP A 42 5.00 -12.97 5.04
CA TRP A 42 5.45 -11.60 5.28
C TRP A 42 5.25 -11.20 6.74
N LEU A 43 6.14 -10.34 7.23
CA LEU A 43 5.99 -9.71 8.54
C LEU A 43 4.88 -8.64 8.49
N TYR A 44 3.98 -8.66 9.48
CA TYR A 44 2.94 -7.64 9.60
C TYR A 44 3.36 -6.55 10.60
N ALA A 45 3.66 -5.36 10.09
CA ALA A 45 4.22 -4.25 10.89
C ALA A 45 3.20 -3.54 11.80
N ASN A 46 1.91 -3.90 11.75
CA ASN A 46 0.82 -3.22 12.47
C ASN A 46 0.73 -1.69 12.21
N ILE A 47 1.24 -1.23 11.07
CA ILE A 47 1.13 0.16 10.60
C ILE A 47 -0.03 0.23 9.60
N THR A 48 -1.04 1.02 9.90
CA THR A 48 -2.33 1.01 9.18
C THR A 48 -2.71 2.36 8.58
N ASN A 49 -1.86 3.37 8.74
CA ASN A 49 -2.12 4.76 8.35
C ASN A 49 -1.17 5.23 7.23
N ILE A 50 -0.72 4.33 6.34
CA ILE A 50 0.07 4.68 5.17
C ILE A 50 -0.87 5.10 4.03
N GLY A 51 -0.66 6.31 3.50
CA GLY A 51 -1.46 6.92 2.44
C GLY A 51 -0.96 6.57 1.03
N SER A 52 -1.52 7.23 0.02
CA SER A 52 -1.23 6.97 -1.41
C SER A 52 -0.03 7.75 -1.96
N THR A 53 0.53 8.71 -1.21
CA THR A 53 1.69 9.49 -1.63
C THR A 53 2.96 8.91 -1.03
N TRP A 54 3.93 8.58 -1.88
CA TRP A 54 5.20 7.96 -1.50
C TRP A 54 6.33 8.71 -2.20
N TYR A 55 7.37 9.09 -1.47
CA TYR A 55 8.54 9.79 -2.00
C TYR A 55 9.80 9.31 -1.30
N GLY A 56 10.86 8.99 -2.02
CA GLY A 56 12.10 8.53 -1.42
C GLY A 56 13.10 7.99 -2.44
N PRO A 57 14.14 7.28 -1.98
CA PRO A 57 15.18 6.75 -2.86
C PRO A 57 14.63 5.82 -3.95
N PRO A 58 15.14 5.91 -5.20
CA PRO A 58 14.63 5.10 -6.32
C PRO A 58 14.61 3.60 -6.05
N ARG A 59 15.66 3.06 -5.43
CA ARG A 59 15.75 1.62 -5.09
C ARG A 59 14.66 1.19 -4.11
N VAL A 60 14.31 2.05 -3.16
CA VAL A 60 13.26 1.79 -2.17
C VAL A 60 11.89 1.80 -2.87
N ALA A 61 11.62 2.81 -3.70
CA ALA A 61 10.39 2.90 -4.49
C ALA A 61 10.19 1.68 -5.41
N GLN A 62 11.25 1.24 -6.10
CA GLN A 62 11.21 0.03 -6.95
C GLN A 62 10.86 -1.23 -6.15
N ARG A 63 11.46 -1.41 -4.96
CA ARG A 63 11.18 -2.56 -4.09
C ARG A 63 9.72 -2.55 -3.63
N ILE A 64 9.19 -1.39 -3.26
CA ILE A 64 7.78 -1.22 -2.85
C ILE A 64 6.85 -1.55 -4.00
N ALA A 65 7.15 -1.09 -5.22
CA ALA A 65 6.36 -1.40 -6.40
C ALA A 65 6.29 -2.92 -6.67
N ASN A 66 7.42 -3.63 -6.55
CA ASN A 66 7.45 -5.08 -6.69
C ASN A 66 6.58 -5.80 -5.65
N PHE A 67 6.72 -5.45 -4.37
CA PHE A 67 5.87 -6.03 -3.31
C PHE A 67 4.40 -5.69 -3.52
N SER A 68 4.09 -4.47 -3.98
CA SER A 68 2.71 -4.05 -4.24
C SER A 68 2.09 -4.88 -5.36
N LEU A 69 2.84 -5.14 -6.44
CA LEU A 69 2.40 -6.00 -7.52
C LEU A 69 2.15 -7.44 -7.04
N GLU A 70 3.08 -8.00 -6.26
CA GLU A 70 2.94 -9.35 -5.71
C GLU A 70 1.69 -9.47 -4.82
N ALA A 71 1.46 -8.50 -3.93
CA ALA A 71 0.26 -8.42 -3.10
C ALA A 71 -1.01 -8.30 -3.96
N MET A 72 -1.04 -7.40 -4.95
CA MET A 72 -2.20 -7.22 -5.83
C MET A 72 -2.54 -8.48 -6.61
N LEU A 73 -1.54 -9.19 -7.12
CA LEU A 73 -1.72 -10.48 -7.78
C LEU A 73 -2.32 -11.50 -6.81
N TYR A 74 -1.76 -11.65 -5.62
CA TYR A 74 -2.30 -12.57 -4.61
C TYR A 74 -3.75 -12.23 -4.24
N LEU A 75 -4.04 -10.96 -3.98
CA LEU A 75 -5.39 -10.50 -3.64
C LEU A 75 -6.40 -10.81 -4.74
N SER A 76 -6.05 -10.50 -5.99
CA SER A 76 -6.95 -10.72 -7.13
C SER A 76 -7.28 -12.20 -7.34
N MET A 77 -6.32 -13.09 -7.12
CA MET A 77 -6.47 -14.53 -7.33
C MET A 77 -7.14 -15.24 -6.15
N ASN A 78 -6.94 -14.77 -4.91
CA ASN A 78 -7.26 -15.54 -3.71
C ASN A 78 -8.24 -14.86 -2.73
N GLU A 79 -8.33 -13.53 -2.74
CA GLU A 79 -9.02 -12.79 -1.68
C GLU A 79 -10.29 -12.07 -2.12
N PHE A 80 -10.47 -11.87 -3.43
CA PHE A 80 -11.73 -11.40 -3.99
C PHE A 80 -12.74 -12.54 -4.07
N THR A 81 -13.99 -12.25 -3.75
CA THR A 81 -15.10 -13.17 -3.91
C THR A 81 -15.30 -13.55 -5.38
N ARG A 82 -15.97 -14.67 -5.63
CA ARG A 82 -16.29 -15.11 -7.00
C ARG A 82 -17.09 -14.05 -7.79
N ALA A 83 -17.94 -13.28 -7.10
CA ALA A 83 -18.70 -12.19 -7.70
C ALA A 83 -17.78 -11.02 -8.09
N GLU A 84 -16.87 -10.60 -7.20
CA GLU A 84 -15.88 -9.55 -7.47
C GLU A 84 -14.93 -9.93 -8.61
N GLN A 85 -14.50 -11.20 -8.67
CA GLN A 85 -13.70 -11.74 -9.77
C GLN A 85 -14.44 -11.68 -11.11
N GLN A 86 -15.77 -11.76 -11.10
CA GLN A 86 -16.65 -11.57 -12.27
C GLN A 86 -17.01 -10.10 -12.53
N ARG A 87 -16.29 -9.15 -11.92
CA ARG A 87 -16.51 -7.70 -12.05
C ARG A 87 -17.85 -7.20 -11.49
N LYS A 88 -18.49 -7.97 -10.60
CA LYS A 88 -19.66 -7.51 -9.84
C LYS A 88 -19.17 -6.91 -8.53
N LEU A 89 -18.98 -5.58 -8.51
CA LEU A 89 -18.56 -4.83 -7.33
C LEU A 89 -19.75 -4.57 -6.39
N GLY A 90 -19.50 -4.50 -5.08
CA GLY A 90 -20.52 -4.14 -4.08
C GLY A 90 -21.45 -5.28 -3.65
N VAL A 91 -21.12 -6.51 -3.99
CA VAL A 91 -21.86 -7.71 -3.56
C VAL A 91 -21.18 -8.27 -2.30
N LEU A 92 -21.39 -7.58 -1.17
CA LEU A 92 -21.03 -8.08 0.17
C LEU A 92 -22.28 -8.60 0.86
#